data_AF-A0A6L4AGD4-F1
#
_entry.id   AF-A0A6L4AGD4-F1
#
_cell.length_a   1.000
_cell.length_b   1.000
_cell.length_c   1.000
_cell.angle_alpha   90.00
_cell.angle_beta   90.00
_cell.angle_gamma   90.00
#
_symmetry.space_group_name_H-M   'P 1'
#
loop_
_entity.id
_entity.type
_entity.pdbx_description
1 polymer ?
#
loop_
_entity_poly.entity_id
_entity_poly.type
_entity_poly.pdbx_seq_one_letter_code
_entity_poly.pdbx_strand_id
1 'polypeptide(L)'
;LLAGYRAHDDLQNRTPLKVDYLLTDSRMNLSKLALPTKAIVKGDMLCLSIACAAILAKTHHDELVRQLAEQYDEAYQLQTNVGYGTAAHIHAVRKYGHTDDHRKTFILKARQLPLPE
;
A
#
# COMPACT_ATOMS: atom_id res chain seq x y z
N LEU A 1 9.76 0.61 -0.21
CA LEU A 1 11.06 0.33 -0.86
C LEU A 1 11.12 -1.07 -1.47
N LEU A 2 11.05 -2.15 -0.68
CA LEU A 2 11.12 -3.53 -1.23
C LEU A 2 10.10 -3.81 -2.35
N ALA A 3 8.85 -3.39 -2.18
CA ALA A 3 7.82 -3.54 -3.21
C ALA A 3 8.19 -2.86 -4.55
N GLY A 4 8.87 -1.71 -4.51
CA GLY A 4 9.31 -1.02 -5.71
C GLY A 4 10.40 -1.79 -6.47
N TYR A 5 11.35 -2.41 -5.75
CA TYR A 5 12.34 -3.30 -6.37
C TYR A 5 11.67 -4.52 -7.01
N ARG A 6 10.76 -5.18 -6.29
CA ARG A 6 10.03 -6.34 -6.83
C ARG A 6 9.19 -6.00 -8.07
N ALA A 7 8.56 -4.83 -8.09
CA ALA A 7 7.80 -4.38 -9.26
C ALA A 7 8.71 -4.15 -10.48
N HIS A 8 9.92 -3.63 -10.27
CA HIS A 8 10.91 -3.51 -11.35
C HIS A 8 11.35 -4.89 -11.87
N ASP A 9 11.70 -5.81 -10.97
CA ASP A 9 12.13 -7.16 -11.34
C ASP A 9 11.01 -7.93 -12.07
N ASP A 10 9.76 -7.84 -11.58
CA ASP A 10 8.60 -8.47 -12.22
C ASP A 10 8.37 -7.94 -13.64
N LEU A 11 8.50 -6.63 -13.84
CA LEU A 11 8.40 -6.03 -15.16
C LEU A 11 9.48 -6.61 -16.10
N GLN A 12 10.75 -6.59 -15.70
CA GLN A 12 11.86 -7.10 -16.53
C GLN A 12 11.71 -8.59 -16.87
N ASN A 13 11.14 -9.38 -15.96
CA ASN A 13 10.93 -10.81 -16.18
C ASN A 13 9.71 -11.10 -17.06
N ARG A 14 8.72 -10.20 -17.12
CA ARG A 14 7.44 -10.41 -17.82
C ARG A 14 7.34 -9.71 -19.15
N THR A 15 8.28 -8.83 -19.48
CA THR A 15 8.33 -8.16 -20.77
C THR A 15 9.75 -8.09 -21.32
N PRO A 16 9.94 -8.19 -22.64
CA PRO A 16 11.25 -7.94 -23.26
C PRO A 16 11.65 -6.46 -23.24
N LEU A 17 10.79 -5.56 -22.73
CA LEU A 17 11.06 -4.13 -22.65
C LEU A 17 12.18 -3.84 -21.64
N LYS A 18 13.30 -3.32 -22.16
CA LYS A 18 14.36 -2.78 -21.34
C LYS A 18 13.97 -1.39 -20.84
N VAL A 19 13.82 -1.23 -19.54
CA VAL A 19 13.67 0.08 -18.91
C VAL A 19 15.01 0.81 -18.91
N ASP A 20 15.05 2.04 -19.43
CA ASP A 20 16.27 2.88 -19.46
C ASP A 20 16.33 3.90 -18.31
N TYR A 21 15.18 4.25 -17.71
CA TYR A 21 15.09 5.19 -16.60
C TYR A 21 13.89 4.89 -15.72
N LEU A 22 14.03 5.06 -14.40
CA LEU A 22 12.94 4.84 -13.44
C LEU A 22 12.56 6.12 -12.69
N LEU A 23 11.26 6.43 -12.67
CA LEU A 23 10.69 7.53 -11.90
C LEU A 23 9.85 6.95 -10.75
N THR A 24 10.00 7.50 -9.54
CA THR A 24 9.25 7.03 -8.36
C THR A 24 8.59 8.18 -7.62
N ASP A 25 7.34 8.01 -7.18
CA ASP A 25 6.73 8.93 -6.22
C ASP A 25 7.25 8.66 -4.80
N SER A 26 8.30 9.38 -4.41
CA SER A 26 8.96 9.16 -3.13
C SER A 26 9.92 10.31 -2.78
N ARG A 27 10.44 10.27 -1.55
CA ARG A 27 11.59 11.09 -1.12
C ARG A 27 12.93 10.39 -1.30
N MET A 28 12.95 9.12 -1.71
CA MET A 28 14.15 8.29 -1.73
C MET A 28 14.25 7.47 -3.01
N ASN A 29 15.41 7.52 -3.64
CA ASN A 29 15.71 6.70 -4.82
C ASN A 29 15.81 5.21 -4.46
N LEU A 30 15.59 4.36 -5.46
CA LEU A 30 15.85 2.93 -5.39
C LEU A 30 17.34 2.65 -5.70
N SER A 31 18.21 3.08 -4.78
CA SER A 31 19.68 3.10 -4.96
C SER A 31 20.35 1.75 -5.21
N LYS A 32 19.65 0.62 -5.01
CA LYS A 32 20.20 -0.72 -5.29
C LYS A 32 20.05 -1.13 -6.76
N LEU A 33 19.31 -0.39 -7.57
CA LEU A 33 19.21 -0.65 -9.01
C LEU A 33 20.42 -0.04 -9.72
N ALA A 34 21.01 -0.78 -10.67
CA ALA A 34 22.01 -0.24 -11.59
C ALA A 34 21.41 0.74 -12.63
N LEU A 35 20.08 0.82 -12.67
CA LEU A 35 19.30 1.70 -13.54
C LEU A 35 19.30 3.14 -13.02
N PRO A 36 19.44 4.17 -13.88
CA PRO A 36 19.23 5.55 -13.47
C PRO A 36 17.82 5.77 -12.89
N THR A 37 17.74 6.35 -11.69
CA THR A 37 16.46 6.59 -11.00
C THR A 37 16.30 8.02 -10.53
N LYS A 38 15.06 8.54 -10.54
CA LYS A 38 14.71 9.82 -9.93
C LYS A 38 13.45 9.70 -9.05
N ALA A 39 13.63 10.01 -7.78
CA ALA A 39 12.57 10.22 -6.82
C ALA A 39 11.96 11.62 -7.02
N ILE A 40 10.64 11.66 -7.16
CA ILE A 40 9.86 12.88 -7.33
C ILE A 40 8.84 12.90 -6.19
N VAL A 41 8.81 13.99 -5.43
CA VAL A 41 7.81 14.17 -4.38
C VAL A 41 6.50 14.61 -5.03
N LYS A 42 5.38 13.93 -4.74
CA LYS A 42 4.09 14.12 -5.43
C LYS A 42 4.21 13.85 -6.93
N GLY A 43 4.95 12.79 -7.25
CA GLY A 43 5.27 12.45 -8.63
C GLY A 43 4.04 12.11 -9.46
N ASP A 44 3.00 11.58 -8.83
CA ASP A 44 1.69 11.29 -9.44
C ASP A 44 1.01 12.54 -10.02
N MET A 45 1.18 13.70 -9.39
CA MET A 45 0.66 14.99 -9.89
C MET A 45 1.50 15.59 -11.02
N LEU A 46 2.74 15.12 -11.21
CA LEU A 46 3.74 15.77 -12.07
C LEU A 46 4.18 14.90 -13.25
N CYS A 47 3.94 13.59 -13.20
CA CYS A 47 4.45 12.64 -14.17
C CYS A 47 3.40 11.58 -14.51
N LEU A 48 3.08 11.48 -15.80
CA LEU A 48 2.05 10.57 -16.29
C LEU A 48 2.35 9.10 -15.98
N SER A 49 3.61 8.65 -16.16
CA SER A 49 3.96 7.26 -15.87
C SER A 49 3.83 6.91 -14.38
N ILE A 50 4.11 7.86 -13.49
CA ILE A 50 3.89 7.70 -12.05
C ILE A 50 2.38 7.67 -11.76
N ALA A 51 1.58 8.56 -12.36
CA ALA A 51 0.13 8.57 -12.20
C ALA A 51 -0.50 7.24 -12.64
N CYS A 52 -0.10 6.72 -13.81
CA CYS A 52 -0.55 5.41 -14.31
C CYS A 52 -0.16 4.28 -13.34
N ALA A 53 1.08 4.26 -12.85
CA ALA A 53 1.51 3.27 -11.86
C ALA A 53 0.72 3.38 -10.55
N ALA A 54 0.38 4.59 -10.09
CA ALA A 54 -0.42 4.81 -8.89
C ALA A 54 -1.85 4.28 -9.04
N ILE A 55 -2.48 4.48 -10.20
CA ILE A 55 -3.81 3.91 -10.52
C ILE A 55 -3.76 2.38 -10.45
N LEU A 56 -2.80 1.75 -11.13
CA LEU A 56 -2.64 0.29 -11.12
C LEU A 56 -2.39 -0.26 -9.72
N ALA A 57 -1.54 0.41 -8.94
CA ALA A 57 -1.26 0.01 -7.57
C ALA A 57 -2.50 0.11 -6.67
N LYS A 58 -3.29 1.18 -6.81
CA LYS A 58 -4.51 1.40 -6.02
C LYS A 58 -5.60 0.41 -6.37
N THR A 59 -5.87 0.18 -7.66
CA THR A 59 -6.91 -0.78 -8.08
C THR A 59 -6.57 -2.19 -7.63
N HIS A 60 -5.31 -2.59 -7.75
CA HIS A 60 -4.86 -3.89 -7.24
C HIS A 60 -4.95 -4.00 -5.71
N HIS A 61 -4.58 -2.94 -4.98
CA HIS A 61 -4.68 -2.93 -3.52
C HIS A 61 -6.14 -3.05 -3.06
N ASP A 62 -7.05 -2.30 -3.67
CA ASP A 62 -8.46 -2.29 -3.28
C ASP A 62 -9.11 -3.65 -3.55
N GLU A 63 -8.77 -4.28 -4.67
CA GLU A 63 -9.20 -5.64 -4.98
C GLU A 63 -8.70 -6.65 -3.93
N LEU A 64 -7.44 -6.55 -3.52
CA LEU A 64 -6.89 -7.40 -2.45
C LEU A 64 -7.63 -7.19 -1.12
N VAL A 65 -7.93 -5.93 -0.75
CA VAL A 65 -8.65 -5.67 0.50
C VAL A 65 -10.11 -6.13 0.42
N ARG A 66 -10.74 -6.08 -0.75
CA ARG A 66 -12.08 -6.64 -0.98
C ARG A 66 -12.11 -8.15 -0.73
N GLN A 67 -11.08 -8.87 -1.17
CA GLN A 67 -10.92 -10.31 -0.88
C GLN A 67 -10.71 -10.58 0.61
N LEU A 68 -9.88 -9.76 1.28
CA LEU A 68 -9.72 -9.85 2.74
C LEU A 68 -11.02 -9.53 3.49
N ALA A 69 -11.83 -8.62 2.97
CA ALA A 69 -13.12 -8.29 3.54
C ALA A 69 -14.13 -9.44 3.43
N GLU A 70 -14.03 -10.28 2.40
CA GLU A 70 -14.78 -11.54 2.34
C GLU A 70 -14.25 -12.56 3.35
N GLN A 71 -12.92 -12.62 3.56
CA GLN A 71 -12.31 -13.53 4.52
C GLN A 71 -12.63 -13.21 5.99
N TYR A 72 -12.75 -11.92 6.33
CA TYR A 72 -13.00 -11.46 7.70
C TYR A 72 -14.41 -10.92 7.94
N ASP A 73 -15.31 -11.11 6.98
CA ASP A 73 -16.67 -10.58 6.98
C ASP A 73 -16.71 -9.08 7.35
N GLU A 74 -17.77 -8.67 8.03
CA GLU A 74 -17.96 -7.29 8.49
C GLU A 74 -17.13 -6.94 9.73
N ALA A 75 -16.41 -7.89 10.33
CA ALA A 75 -15.78 -7.74 11.63
C ALA A 75 -14.84 -6.52 11.69
N TYR A 76 -14.07 -6.28 10.64
CA TYR A 76 -13.09 -5.17 10.53
C TYR A 76 -13.53 -4.03 9.61
N GLN A 77 -14.75 -4.10 9.04
CA GLN A 77 -15.30 -3.10 8.10
C GLN A 77 -14.38 -2.77 6.91
N LEU A 78 -13.64 -3.76 6.42
CA LEU A 78 -12.62 -3.58 5.38
C LEU A 78 -13.19 -3.06 4.05
N GLN A 79 -14.47 -3.32 3.76
CA GLN A 79 -15.17 -2.79 2.57
C GLN A 79 -15.19 -1.26 2.52
N THR A 80 -15.23 -0.59 3.67
CA THR A 80 -15.33 0.88 3.74
C THR A 80 -14.00 1.55 4.05
N ASN A 81 -13.19 0.92 4.91
CA ASN A 81 -11.94 1.53 5.36
C ASN A 81 -10.70 1.08 4.58
N VAL A 82 -10.81 0.05 3.72
CA VAL A 82 -9.70 -0.49 2.92
C VAL A 82 -8.39 -0.70 3.70
N GLY A 83 -8.49 -1.13 4.96
CA GLY A 83 -7.35 -1.40 5.83
C GLY A 83 -6.79 -0.17 6.55
N TYR A 84 -7.33 1.03 6.34
CA TYR A 84 -6.95 2.21 7.12
C TYR A 84 -7.47 2.12 8.55
N GLY A 85 -6.69 2.66 9.49
CA GLY A 85 -7.03 2.72 10.92
C GLY A 85 -8.09 3.77 11.25
N THR A 86 -9.29 3.66 10.65
CA THR A 86 -10.46 4.46 11.00
C THR A 86 -10.93 4.11 12.42
N ALA A 87 -11.77 4.97 13.02
CA ALA A 87 -12.32 4.70 14.35
C ALA A 87 -13.02 3.33 14.42
N ALA A 88 -13.78 2.99 13.38
CA ALA A 88 -14.46 1.71 13.26
C ALA A 88 -13.49 0.53 13.19
N HIS A 89 -12.43 0.61 12.38
CA HIS A 89 -11.42 -0.44 12.28
C HIS A 89 -10.66 -0.62 13.60
N ILE A 90 -10.32 0.48 14.28
CA ILE A 90 -9.63 0.42 15.57
C ILE A 90 -10.52 -0.25 16.63
N HIS A 91 -11.82 0.06 16.64
CA HIS A 91 -12.78 -0.60 17.51
C HIS A 91 -12.86 -2.10 17.23
N ALA A 92 -12.94 -2.50 15.95
CA ALA A 92 -12.91 -3.90 15.54
C ALA A 92 -11.65 -4.63 16.02
N VAL A 93 -10.46 -4.03 15.84
CA VAL A 93 -9.19 -4.61 16.32
C VAL A 93 -9.15 -4.76 17.84
N ARG A 94 -9.81 -3.87 18.59
CA ARG A 94 -9.93 -4.02 20.04
C ARG A 94 -10.88 -5.13 20.45
N LYS A 95 -11.98 -5.29 19.71
CA LYS A 95 -13.01 -6.30 19.97
C LYS A 95 -12.58 -7.71 19.57
N TYR A 96 -11.99 -7.86 18.39
CA TYR A 96 -11.67 -9.17 17.78
C TYR A 96 -10.17 -9.50 17.80
N GLY A 97 -9.30 -8.54 18.14
CA GLY A 97 -7.85 -8.71 18.10
C GLY A 97 -7.24 -8.45 16.72
N HIS A 98 -5.92 -8.62 16.62
CA HIS A 98 -5.19 -8.52 15.35
C HIS A 98 -5.29 -9.82 14.56
N THR A 99 -5.47 -9.71 13.24
CA THR A 99 -5.30 -10.83 12.29
C THR A 99 -3.86 -10.91 11.80
N ASP A 100 -3.55 -11.89 10.94
CA ASP A 100 -2.23 -12.01 10.32
C ASP A 100 -1.96 -10.95 9.24
N ASP A 101 -3.02 -10.40 8.64
CA ASP A 101 -2.91 -9.28 7.69
C ASP A 101 -2.68 -7.93 8.38
N HIS A 102 -2.84 -7.86 9.71
CA HIS A 102 -2.53 -6.65 10.45
C HIS A 102 -1.02 -6.43 10.56
N ARG A 103 -0.60 -5.20 10.23
CA ARG A 103 0.77 -4.75 10.46
C ARG A 103 0.97 -4.45 11.95
N LYS A 104 1.34 -5.46 12.72
CA LYS A 104 1.48 -5.41 14.20
C LYS A 104 2.47 -4.34 14.70
N THR A 105 3.40 -3.90 13.84
CA THR A 105 4.36 -2.81 14.13
C THR A 105 3.78 -1.40 13.98
N PHE A 106 2.59 -1.25 13.37
CA PHE A 106 1.92 0.05 13.31
C PHE A 106 1.28 0.40 14.65
N ILE A 107 1.80 1.46 15.26
CA ILE A 107 1.23 2.05 16.48
C ILE A 107 0.18 3.07 16.05
N LEU A 108 -1.10 2.69 16.20
CA LEU A 108 -2.20 3.63 16.00
C LEU A 108 -2.34 4.49 17.26
N LYS A 109 -2.19 5.82 17.13
CA LYS A 109 -2.34 6.76 18.26
C LYS A 109 -3.70 6.62 18.96
N ALA A 110 -4.76 6.38 18.19
CA ALA A 110 -6.12 6.18 18.71
C ALA A 110 -6.30 4.86 19.50
N ARG A 111 -5.32 3.95 19.49
CA ARG A 111 -5.32 2.73 20.33
C ARG A 111 -5.18 3.04 21.83
N GLN A 112 -4.92 4.29 22.19
CA GLN A 112 -4.83 4.77 23.58
C GLN A 112 -6.12 5.45 24.09
N LEU A 113 -7.12 5.70 23.23
CA LEU A 113 -8.37 6.35 23.66
C LEU A 113 -9.33 5.35 24.31
N PRO A 114 -10.06 5.68 25.38
CA PRO A 114 -11.05 4.77 25.95
C PRO A 114 -12.06 4.29 24.89
N LEU A 115 -12.60 3.08 25.06
CA LEU A 115 -13.73 2.64 24.24
C LEU A 115 -14.91 3.59 24.53
N PRO A 116 -15.66 4.04 23.50
CA PRO A 116 -16.91 4.76 23.75
C PRO A 116 -17.83 3.86 24.58
N GLU A 117 -18.52 4.46 25.56
CA GLU A 117 -19.52 3.79 26.41
C GLU A 117 -20.65 3.16 25.59
#